data_AF-A0A1X1ZC32-F1
#
_entry.id   AF-A0A1X1ZC32-F1
#
_cell.length_a   1.000
_cell.length_b   1.000
_cell.length_c   1.000
_cell.angle_alpha   90.00
_cell.angle_beta   90.00
_cell.angle_gamma   90.00
#
_symmetry.space_group_name_H-M   'P 1'
#
loop_
_entity.id
_entity.type
_entity.pdbx_description
1 polymer ?
#
loop_
_entity_poly.entity_id
_entity_poly.type
_entity_poly.pdbx_seq_one_letter_code
_entity_poly.pdbx_strand_id
1 'polypeptide(L)'
;MVNRPSTGTTWDAGGYGDVDNRFLEGRSKLVAVGIRDARGAATDLSPHNPDGSVRWSPFAQDNQIRGDLWAKKRINGVWQNNPDDNEGFEFVGAFKDGSGPSSKPKIDNDDFNIIQSMYPFDSTIVSQTLPFTFTPVETAKPLVRRLENNLPLNAEDGTNLVELPGALGAGWGSPVDSENIDRQVLLIRARSVAGKKLYTVDGYNLVRLNDVGEAKLGDKKNSAARDLTFQPLPDGLFMAMIDGAYRPIMKWTWSGGDGWTSLGGAPILDSSAPVATATTAGKATLAFPDPTGGDAPFVITAEFSVDAGVTWSAATLDGPGAVTSSAGTTTVKIKSLAAGSTLLRAVVTGDNGAVSRTAASNAITVS
;
A
#
# COMPACT_ATOMS: atom_id res chain seq x y z
N MET A 1 7.70 19.25 3.97
CA MET A 1 7.98 18.62 5.28
C MET A 1 6.65 18.19 5.88
N VAL A 2 6.57 16.98 6.47
CA VAL A 2 5.43 16.38 7.22
C VAL A 2 4.32 15.81 6.29
N ASN A 3 3.74 14.60 6.41
CA ASN A 3 3.83 13.49 7.39
C ASN A 3 3.29 12.17 6.78
N ARG A 4 3.87 11.01 7.15
CA ARG A 4 3.17 9.71 7.13
C ARG A 4 2.19 9.67 8.32
N PRO A 5 0.95 9.15 8.17
CA PRO A 5 0.07 8.90 9.32
C PRO A 5 0.60 7.75 10.17
N SER A 6 0.35 7.81 11.49
CA SER A 6 0.88 6.87 12.50
C SER A 6 0.20 5.50 12.52
N THR A 7 -0.92 5.34 11.82
CA THR A 7 -1.78 4.15 11.92
C THR A 7 -2.47 3.89 10.57
N GLY A 8 -2.36 2.66 10.06
CA GLY A 8 -3.09 2.19 8.87
C GLY A 8 -4.53 1.75 9.19
N THR A 9 -5.25 1.22 8.20
CA THR A 9 -6.61 0.71 8.36
C THR A 9 -6.71 -0.75 7.94
N THR A 10 -7.75 -1.46 8.41
CA THR A 10 -8.03 -2.83 7.96
C THR A 10 -8.76 -2.83 6.62
N TRP A 11 -8.76 -3.96 5.91
CA TRP A 11 -9.48 -4.11 4.63
C TRP A 11 -10.95 -3.65 4.71
N ASP A 12 -11.64 -4.00 5.80
CA ASP A 12 -13.05 -3.65 6.01
C ASP A 12 -13.23 -2.19 6.47
N ALA A 13 -12.35 -1.69 7.34
CA ALA A 13 -12.42 -0.31 7.84
C ALA A 13 -11.93 0.74 6.82
N GLY A 14 -11.17 0.33 5.80
CA GLY A 14 -10.69 1.17 4.71
C GLY A 14 -11.60 1.24 3.49
N GLY A 15 -12.77 0.61 3.52
CA GLY A 15 -13.71 0.58 2.38
C GLY A 15 -13.22 -0.28 1.20
N TYR A 16 -12.13 -1.04 1.34
CA TYR A 16 -11.60 -1.92 0.29
C TYR A 16 -12.51 -3.13 0.01
N GLY A 17 -13.49 -3.38 0.89
CA GLY A 17 -14.56 -4.35 0.74
C GLY A 17 -15.94 -3.76 0.44
N ASP A 18 -16.06 -2.46 0.16
CA ASP A 18 -17.34 -1.78 -0.18
C ASP A 18 -17.84 -2.18 -1.59
N VAL A 19 -18.20 -3.45 -1.74
CA VAL A 19 -18.89 -4.00 -2.90
C VAL A 19 -20.40 -3.96 -2.65
N ASP A 20 -21.17 -3.36 -3.56
CA ASP A 20 -22.63 -3.26 -3.46
C ASP A 20 -23.30 -4.32 -4.33
N ASN A 21 -24.00 -5.25 -3.69
CA ASN A 21 -24.66 -6.39 -4.33
C ASN A 21 -25.81 -6.00 -5.28
N ARG A 22 -26.31 -4.75 -5.23
CA ARG A 22 -27.32 -4.25 -6.17
C ARG A 22 -26.75 -3.95 -7.55
N PHE A 23 -25.42 -4.03 -7.72
CA PHE A 23 -24.73 -3.87 -8.99
C PHE A 23 -24.01 -5.16 -9.44
N LEU A 24 -24.41 -6.33 -8.94
CA LEU A 24 -23.66 -7.58 -9.07
C LEU A 24 -24.47 -8.74 -9.70
N GLU A 25 -23.81 -9.51 -10.59
CA GLU A 25 -24.02 -10.96 -10.74
C GLU A 25 -22.65 -11.71 -10.70
N GLY A 26 -22.35 -12.45 -9.60
CA GLY A 26 -21.49 -13.66 -9.61
C GLY A 26 -20.01 -13.67 -9.16
N ARG A 27 -19.77 -14.01 -7.86
CA ARG A 27 -18.72 -14.77 -7.09
C ARG A 27 -17.16 -14.73 -7.36
N SER A 28 -16.41 -14.37 -6.28
CA SER A 28 -14.97 -14.62 -5.88
C SER A 28 -13.85 -13.73 -6.50
N LYS A 29 -12.72 -13.31 -5.90
CA LYS A 29 -12.11 -13.16 -4.54
C LYS A 29 -11.50 -11.72 -4.51
N LEU A 30 -11.68 -10.97 -3.43
CA LEU A 30 -11.25 -9.56 -3.22
C LEU A 30 -10.12 -9.02 -4.13
N VAL A 31 -10.47 -8.12 -5.06
CA VAL A 31 -9.58 -7.36 -5.95
C VAL A 31 -10.05 -5.90 -5.97
N ALA A 32 -9.10 -4.95 -5.97
CA ALA A 32 -9.41 -3.52 -6.05
C ALA A 32 -8.48 -2.81 -7.06
N VAL A 33 -9.03 -1.84 -7.79
CA VAL A 33 -8.25 -0.92 -8.63
C VAL A 33 -8.58 0.50 -8.23
N GLY A 34 -7.54 1.28 -7.99
CA GLY A 34 -7.63 2.72 -7.77
C GLY A 34 -7.06 3.48 -8.95
N ILE A 35 -7.75 4.54 -9.38
CA ILE A 35 -7.35 5.37 -10.51
C ILE A 35 -7.55 6.86 -10.20
N ARG A 36 -6.65 7.71 -10.70
CA ARG A 36 -6.76 9.18 -10.67
C ARG A 36 -5.98 9.79 -11.84
N ASP A 37 -6.18 11.09 -12.09
CA ASP A 37 -5.44 11.80 -13.13
C ASP A 37 -4.02 12.18 -12.66
N ALA A 38 -3.04 12.11 -13.58
CA ALA A 38 -1.65 12.48 -13.30
C ALA A 38 -1.45 13.99 -13.50
N ARG A 39 -1.03 14.72 -12.44
CA ARG A 39 -0.82 16.18 -12.45
C ARG A 39 0.65 16.55 -12.19
N GLY A 40 1.58 15.78 -12.75
CA GLY A 40 3.02 15.99 -12.58
C GLY A 40 3.49 15.80 -11.14
N ALA A 41 4.37 16.69 -10.65
CA ALA A 41 5.00 16.57 -9.33
C ALA A 41 3.99 16.53 -8.15
N ALA A 42 2.79 17.10 -8.33
CA ALA A 42 1.74 17.12 -7.31
C ALA A 42 1.14 15.73 -7.03
N THR A 43 1.27 14.79 -7.97
CA THR A 43 0.73 13.43 -7.89
C THR A 43 1.83 12.38 -8.03
N ASP A 44 3.08 12.72 -7.72
CA ASP A 44 4.24 11.85 -7.89
C ASP A 44 4.17 10.63 -6.94
N LEU A 45 4.11 9.43 -7.51
CA LEU A 45 4.04 8.15 -6.79
C LEU A 45 5.41 7.49 -6.60
N SER A 46 6.51 8.21 -6.80
CA SER A 46 7.86 7.67 -6.65
C SER A 46 8.05 7.02 -5.28
N PRO A 47 8.44 5.73 -5.20
CA PRO A 47 8.52 5.01 -3.96
C PRO A 47 9.64 5.52 -3.04
N HIS A 48 10.72 6.07 -3.61
CA HIS A 48 11.90 6.48 -2.89
C HIS A 48 12.35 7.89 -3.23
N ASN A 49 12.93 8.57 -2.23
CA ASN A 49 13.75 9.76 -2.40
C ASN A 49 15.15 9.40 -2.95
N PRO A 50 15.97 10.37 -3.40
CA PRO A 50 17.32 10.11 -3.89
C PRO A 50 18.25 9.42 -2.87
N ASP A 51 17.97 9.53 -1.57
CA ASP A 51 18.71 8.89 -0.48
C ASP A 51 18.24 7.45 -0.17
N GLY A 52 17.26 6.93 -0.94
CA GLY A 52 16.70 5.60 -0.75
C GLY A 52 15.62 5.50 0.33
N SER A 53 15.32 6.58 1.05
CA SER A 53 14.20 6.61 2.01
C SER A 53 12.85 6.55 1.29
N VAL A 54 11.84 5.95 1.93
CA VAL A 54 10.49 5.83 1.35
C VAL A 54 9.85 7.21 1.20
N ARG A 55 9.52 7.59 -0.04
CA ARG A 55 8.87 8.86 -0.41
C ARG A 55 7.35 8.72 -0.46
N TRP A 56 6.84 7.72 -1.17
CA TRP A 56 5.42 7.44 -1.28
C TRP A 56 5.18 5.92 -1.23
N SER A 57 4.09 5.50 -0.60
CA SER A 57 3.72 4.08 -0.49
C SER A 57 2.20 3.93 -0.41
N PRO A 58 1.61 2.88 -1.01
CA PRO A 58 0.22 2.53 -0.76
C PRO A 58 0.00 1.92 0.64
N PHE A 59 1.09 1.69 1.39
CA PHE A 59 1.07 1.15 2.74
C PHE A 59 1.43 2.21 3.80
N ALA A 60 0.76 2.13 4.96
CA ALA A 60 1.06 2.93 6.14
C ALA A 60 2.34 2.44 6.86
N GLN A 61 2.72 3.09 7.97
CA GLN A 61 3.92 2.72 8.74
C GLN A 61 3.88 1.31 9.34
N ASP A 62 2.68 0.78 9.54
CA ASP A 62 2.40 -0.56 10.04
C ASP A 62 2.29 -1.63 8.93
N ASN A 63 2.67 -1.30 7.69
CA ASN A 63 2.57 -2.15 6.51
C ASN A 63 1.14 -2.61 6.13
N GLN A 64 0.10 -1.99 6.70
CA GLN A 64 -1.28 -2.14 6.25
C GLN A 64 -1.59 -1.15 5.12
N ILE A 65 -2.67 -1.38 4.37
CA ILE A 65 -3.10 -0.43 3.33
C ILE A 65 -3.52 0.88 4.01
N ARG A 66 -3.04 2.00 3.48
CA ARG A 66 -3.36 3.33 4.04
C ARG A 66 -4.85 3.64 3.93
N GLY A 67 -5.46 4.30 4.91
CA GLY A 67 -6.91 4.54 4.93
C GLY A 67 -7.40 5.75 4.13
N ASP A 68 -6.46 6.57 3.67
CA ASP A 68 -6.64 7.86 3.03
C ASP A 68 -6.40 7.79 1.51
N LEU A 69 -6.51 6.62 0.88
CA LEU A 69 -6.38 6.47 -0.57
C LEU A 69 -7.55 7.10 -1.33
N TRP A 70 -8.78 6.92 -0.83
CA TRP A 70 -9.99 7.14 -1.61
C TRP A 70 -10.53 8.57 -1.53
N ALA A 71 -10.84 9.16 -2.69
CA ALA A 71 -11.55 10.43 -2.84
C ALA A 71 -13.01 10.37 -2.38
N LYS A 72 -13.60 9.16 -2.41
CA LYS A 72 -14.98 8.90 -2.00
C LYS A 72 -15.03 7.64 -1.16
N LYS A 73 -15.85 7.66 -0.11
CA LYS A 73 -16.08 6.51 0.76
C LYS A 73 -17.54 6.42 1.18
N ARG A 74 -17.95 5.28 1.72
CA ARG A 74 -19.27 5.15 2.35
C ARG A 74 -19.26 5.76 3.73
N ILE A 75 -20.18 6.68 3.99
CA ILE A 75 -20.46 7.25 5.31
C ILE A 75 -21.92 6.92 5.61
N ASN A 76 -22.17 6.15 6.67
CA ASN A 76 -23.50 5.65 7.03
C ASN A 76 -24.20 4.90 5.87
N GLY A 77 -23.43 4.14 5.08
CA GLY A 77 -23.96 3.34 3.96
C GLY A 77 -24.24 4.12 2.67
N VAL A 78 -23.94 5.42 2.62
CA VAL A 78 -24.13 6.29 1.45
C VAL A 78 -22.78 6.73 0.90
N TRP A 79 -22.60 6.67 -0.42
CA TRP A 79 -21.39 7.19 -1.08
C TRP A 79 -21.36 8.72 -0.97
N GLN A 80 -20.28 9.23 -0.39
CA GLN A 80 -20.04 10.66 -0.24
C GLN A 80 -18.58 10.96 -0.58
N ASN A 81 -18.28 12.22 -0.91
CA ASN A 81 -16.88 12.68 -0.96
C ASN A 81 -16.24 12.45 0.39
N ASN A 82 -15.02 11.92 0.39
CA ASN A 82 -14.26 11.72 1.61
C ASN A 82 -13.92 13.12 2.19
N PRO A 83 -14.45 13.50 3.36
CA PRO A 83 -14.21 14.82 3.92
C PRO A 83 -12.82 14.96 4.56
N ASP A 84 -12.13 13.84 4.77
CA ASP A 84 -10.78 13.79 5.32
C ASP A 84 -9.73 13.94 4.21
N ASP A 85 -8.54 14.45 4.55
CA ASP A 85 -7.40 14.53 3.63
C ASP A 85 -7.11 13.15 3.00
N ASN A 86 -6.97 13.11 1.67
CA ASN A 86 -6.81 11.86 0.92
C ASN A 86 -5.99 12.05 -0.37
N GLU A 87 -5.55 10.93 -0.95
CA GLU A 87 -4.70 10.87 -2.14
C GLU A 87 -5.47 11.07 -3.47
N GLY A 88 -6.80 11.18 -3.40
CA GLY A 88 -7.65 11.46 -4.56
C GLY A 88 -7.90 10.26 -5.48
N PHE A 89 -7.58 9.03 -5.09
CA PHE A 89 -7.88 7.86 -5.92
C PHE A 89 -9.37 7.55 -5.91
N GLU A 90 -9.90 7.19 -7.07
CA GLU A 90 -11.27 6.72 -7.22
C GLU A 90 -11.29 5.19 -7.32
N PHE A 91 -12.21 4.56 -6.57
CA PHE A 91 -12.34 3.11 -6.55
C PHE A 91 -13.16 2.61 -7.74
N VAL A 92 -12.52 1.83 -8.63
CA VAL A 92 -13.11 1.34 -9.89
C VAL A 92 -14.32 0.43 -9.66
N GLY A 93 -14.35 -0.31 -8.55
CA GLY A 93 -15.46 -1.20 -8.20
C GLY A 93 -15.17 -2.68 -8.43
N ALA A 94 -16.24 -3.46 -8.61
CA ALA A 94 -16.17 -4.91 -8.77
C ALA A 94 -15.77 -5.35 -10.20
N PHE A 95 -15.19 -6.55 -10.32
CA PHE A 95 -14.77 -7.18 -11.57
C PHE A 95 -15.53 -8.49 -11.82
N LYS A 96 -15.64 -8.91 -13.09
CA LYS A 96 -16.26 -10.19 -13.49
C LYS A 96 -15.35 -11.36 -13.07
N ASP A 97 -15.95 -12.47 -12.63
CA ASP A 97 -15.21 -13.70 -12.32
C ASP A 97 -14.37 -14.17 -13.53
N GLY A 98 -13.11 -14.52 -13.28
CA GLY A 98 -12.11 -14.84 -14.31
C GLY A 98 -11.61 -13.67 -15.17
N SER A 99 -12.11 -12.44 -14.99
CA SER A 99 -11.75 -11.24 -15.77
C SER A 99 -11.28 -10.07 -14.89
N GLY A 100 -10.57 -10.40 -13.79
CA GLY A 100 -9.87 -9.39 -12.99
C GLY A 100 -8.73 -8.71 -13.77
N PRO A 101 -8.09 -7.69 -13.19
CA PRO A 101 -6.96 -7.00 -13.82
C PRO A 101 -5.87 -7.99 -14.25
N SER A 102 -5.51 -7.96 -15.53
CA SER A 102 -4.53 -8.85 -16.14
C SER A 102 -3.49 -8.04 -16.92
N SER A 103 -2.22 -8.44 -16.86
CA SER A 103 -1.14 -7.83 -17.64
C SER A 103 -0.65 -8.80 -18.70
N LYS A 104 -0.48 -8.33 -19.94
CA LYS A 104 0.12 -9.12 -21.03
C LYS A 104 1.33 -8.36 -21.59
N PRO A 105 2.50 -8.42 -20.92
CA PRO A 105 3.74 -7.87 -21.45
C PRO A 105 4.02 -8.39 -22.86
N LYS A 106 4.41 -7.51 -23.77
CA LYS A 106 4.88 -7.87 -25.11
C LYS A 106 6.27 -7.29 -25.31
N ILE A 107 7.22 -8.15 -25.68
CA ILE A 107 8.56 -7.76 -26.11
C ILE A 107 8.65 -8.17 -27.57
N ASP A 108 8.81 -7.18 -28.45
CA ASP A 108 9.04 -7.41 -29.88
C ASP A 108 10.55 -7.31 -30.13
N ASN A 109 11.09 -8.34 -30.77
CA ASN A 109 12.48 -8.39 -31.21
C ASN A 109 12.53 -8.26 -32.74
N ASP A 110 13.54 -7.55 -33.24
CA ASP A 110 13.96 -7.59 -34.63
C ASP A 110 15.07 -8.63 -34.77
N ASP A 111 14.71 -9.73 -35.43
CA ASP A 111 15.53 -10.92 -35.59
C ASP A 111 16.32 -10.85 -36.90
N PHE A 112 17.64 -10.72 -36.80
CA PHE A 112 18.54 -10.83 -37.95
C PHE A 112 18.78 -12.31 -38.26
N ASN A 113 18.08 -12.81 -39.28
CA ASN A 113 18.19 -14.20 -39.72
C ASN A 113 19.27 -14.37 -40.80
N ILE A 114 20.03 -15.47 -40.73
CA ILE A 114 21.00 -15.84 -41.75
C ILE A 114 20.57 -17.15 -42.42
N ILE A 115 20.96 -17.33 -43.69
CA ILE A 115 20.54 -18.49 -44.51
C ILE A 115 21.04 -19.82 -43.92
N GLN A 116 22.13 -19.80 -43.14
CA GLN A 116 22.76 -20.98 -42.55
C GLN A 116 22.03 -21.52 -41.32
N SER A 117 21.08 -20.77 -40.74
CA SER A 117 20.40 -21.12 -39.50
C SER A 117 18.91 -20.82 -39.58
N MET A 118 18.09 -21.71 -39.03
CA MET A 118 16.65 -21.48 -38.87
C MET A 118 16.33 -20.66 -37.60
N TYR A 119 17.35 -20.38 -36.79
CA TYR A 119 17.29 -19.50 -35.63
C TYR A 119 17.92 -18.13 -35.96
N PRO A 120 17.44 -17.04 -35.35
CA PRO A 120 18.05 -15.72 -35.48
C PRO A 120 19.54 -15.77 -35.12
N PHE A 121 20.37 -15.12 -35.93
CA PHE A 121 21.80 -14.98 -35.68
C PHE A 121 22.08 -13.86 -34.67
N ASP A 122 21.26 -12.82 -34.70
CA ASP A 122 21.22 -11.73 -33.72
C ASP A 122 19.77 -11.26 -33.54
N SER A 123 19.45 -10.70 -32.38
CA SER A 123 18.09 -10.25 -32.03
C SER A 123 18.17 -9.01 -31.17
N THR A 124 17.56 -7.90 -31.61
CA THR A 124 17.50 -6.65 -30.85
C THR A 124 16.06 -6.33 -30.43
N ILE A 125 15.85 -5.94 -29.18
CA ILE A 125 14.52 -5.50 -28.70
C ILE A 125 14.16 -4.18 -29.40
N VAL A 126 13.04 -4.17 -30.13
CA VAL A 126 12.53 -2.97 -30.82
C VAL A 126 11.32 -2.35 -30.13
N SER A 127 10.56 -3.14 -29.35
CA SER A 127 9.51 -2.59 -28.49
C SER A 127 9.32 -3.42 -27.23
N GLN A 128 9.04 -2.75 -26.13
CA GLN A 128 8.61 -3.39 -24.89
C GLN A 128 7.38 -2.65 -24.38
N THR A 129 6.24 -3.34 -24.35
CA THR A 129 4.97 -2.79 -23.86
C THR A 129 4.47 -3.62 -22.68
N LEU A 130 3.89 -2.93 -21.70
CA LEU A 130 3.37 -3.54 -20.48
C LEU A 130 1.88 -3.23 -20.29
N PRO A 131 1.01 -3.46 -21.29
CA PRO A 131 -0.39 -3.14 -21.15
C PRO A 131 -1.04 -4.00 -20.07
N PHE A 132 -2.01 -3.41 -19.39
CA PHE A 132 -2.91 -4.13 -18.49
C PHE A 132 -4.35 -3.81 -18.81
N THR A 133 -5.21 -4.79 -18.58
CA THR A 133 -6.63 -4.73 -18.91
C THR A 133 -7.44 -5.15 -17.70
N PHE A 134 -8.56 -4.46 -17.44
CA PHE A 134 -9.56 -4.88 -16.47
C PHE A 134 -10.97 -4.60 -16.98
N THR A 135 -11.94 -5.36 -16.48
CA THR A 135 -13.33 -5.31 -16.94
C THR A 135 -14.26 -4.93 -15.78
N PRO A 136 -14.59 -3.63 -15.59
CA PRO A 136 -15.44 -3.19 -14.50
C PRO A 136 -16.90 -3.62 -14.76
N VAL A 137 -17.52 -4.33 -13.82
CA VAL A 137 -18.90 -4.83 -14.00
C VAL A 137 -19.98 -3.86 -13.55
N GLU A 138 -19.63 -2.88 -12.72
CA GLU A 138 -20.55 -1.85 -12.23
C GLU A 138 -20.70 -0.73 -13.26
N THR A 139 -21.17 -1.06 -14.46
CA THR A 139 -21.18 -0.18 -15.63
C THR A 139 -22.00 1.11 -15.46
N ALA A 140 -22.90 1.16 -14.47
CA ALA A 140 -23.67 2.36 -14.14
C ALA A 140 -22.90 3.35 -13.26
N LYS A 141 -21.71 2.99 -12.72
CA LYS A 141 -20.90 3.91 -11.92
C LYS A 141 -20.41 5.09 -12.79
N PRO A 142 -20.56 6.35 -12.34
CA PRO A 142 -20.07 7.53 -13.05
C PRO A 142 -18.59 7.43 -13.44
N LEU A 143 -17.76 6.86 -12.57
CA LEU A 143 -16.34 6.60 -12.86
C LEU A 143 -16.16 5.71 -14.09
N VAL A 144 -16.86 4.57 -14.15
CA VAL A 144 -16.77 3.64 -15.28
C VAL A 144 -17.23 4.32 -16.57
N ARG A 145 -18.31 5.10 -16.50
CA ARG A 145 -18.79 5.88 -17.65
C ARG A 145 -17.79 6.93 -18.12
N ARG A 146 -17.11 7.62 -17.20
CA ARG A 146 -16.04 8.56 -17.55
C ARG A 146 -14.86 7.86 -18.20
N LEU A 147 -14.42 6.71 -17.66
CA LEU A 147 -13.33 5.93 -18.25
C LEU A 147 -13.67 5.40 -19.65
N GLU A 148 -14.88 4.85 -19.85
CA GLU A 148 -15.37 4.37 -21.16
C GLU A 148 -15.41 5.47 -22.22
N ASN A 149 -15.70 6.72 -21.82
CA ASN A 149 -15.77 7.87 -22.72
C ASN A 149 -14.48 8.71 -22.71
N ASN A 150 -13.40 8.18 -22.12
CA ASN A 150 -12.12 8.86 -21.97
C ASN A 150 -12.24 10.31 -21.42
N LEU A 151 -13.15 10.53 -20.46
CA LEU A 151 -13.37 11.81 -19.80
C LEU A 151 -12.39 12.00 -18.63
N PRO A 152 -12.07 13.27 -18.27
CA PRO A 152 -11.21 13.57 -17.13
C PRO A 152 -11.88 13.15 -15.81
N LEU A 153 -11.09 12.71 -14.85
CA LEU A 153 -11.56 12.39 -13.50
C LEU A 153 -11.44 13.60 -12.58
N ASN A 154 -10.51 14.50 -12.88
CA ASN A 154 -10.23 15.72 -12.15
C ASN A 154 -10.16 16.93 -13.09
N ALA A 155 -10.52 18.10 -12.58
CA ALA A 155 -10.19 19.37 -13.21
C ALA A 155 -8.71 19.70 -13.02
N GLU A 156 -8.22 20.72 -13.71
CA GLU A 156 -6.82 21.16 -13.66
C GLU A 156 -6.35 21.49 -12.23
N ASP A 157 -7.23 22.10 -11.43
CA ASP A 157 -7.00 22.41 -10.02
C ASP A 157 -7.02 21.17 -9.09
N GLY A 158 -7.42 20.01 -9.60
CA GLY A 158 -7.55 18.75 -8.86
C GLY A 158 -8.95 18.47 -8.35
N THR A 159 -9.91 19.38 -8.57
CA THR A 159 -11.31 19.17 -8.19
C THR A 159 -11.85 17.91 -8.85
N ASN A 160 -12.47 17.03 -8.07
CA ASN A 160 -13.04 15.78 -8.56
C ASN A 160 -14.24 16.06 -9.49
N LEU A 161 -14.17 15.56 -10.72
CA LEU A 161 -15.22 15.70 -11.72
C LEU A 161 -16.15 14.48 -11.79
N VAL A 162 -15.78 13.37 -11.16
CA VAL A 162 -16.62 12.16 -11.13
C VAL A 162 -17.91 12.45 -10.35
N GLU A 163 -19.04 12.25 -11.00
CA GLU A 163 -20.35 12.54 -10.40
C GLU A 163 -20.68 11.59 -9.26
N LEU A 164 -21.55 12.05 -8.35
CA LEU A 164 -22.19 11.15 -7.40
C LEU A 164 -23.25 10.31 -8.10
N PRO A 165 -23.35 8.99 -7.81
CA PRO A 165 -24.42 8.16 -8.33
C PRO A 165 -25.81 8.71 -7.97
N GLY A 166 -26.74 8.72 -8.93
CA GLY A 166 -28.13 9.14 -8.72
C GLY A 166 -28.42 10.63 -8.95
N ALA A 167 -27.45 11.40 -9.46
CA ALA A 167 -27.68 12.78 -9.87
C ALA A 167 -28.76 12.90 -10.96
N LEU A 168 -29.64 13.90 -10.84
CA LEU A 168 -30.66 14.20 -11.85
C LEU A 168 -29.98 14.62 -13.17
N GLY A 169 -30.44 14.07 -14.30
CA GLY A 169 -29.91 14.41 -15.62
C GLY A 169 -28.51 13.86 -15.93
N ALA A 170 -28.04 12.85 -15.20
CA ALA A 170 -26.72 12.26 -15.43
C ALA A 170 -26.58 11.65 -16.84
N GLY A 171 -25.54 12.07 -17.56
CA GLY A 171 -25.20 11.58 -18.89
C GLY A 171 -23.71 11.81 -19.19
N TRP A 172 -23.13 10.95 -20.02
CA TRP A 172 -21.71 10.99 -20.40
C TRP A 172 -21.60 10.78 -21.91
N GLY A 173 -20.81 11.63 -22.57
CA GLY A 173 -20.57 11.55 -24.01
C GLY A 173 -19.10 11.69 -24.30
N SER A 174 -18.62 10.95 -25.30
CA SER A 174 -17.25 11.08 -25.82
C SER A 174 -17.17 12.33 -26.70
N PRO A 175 -16.27 13.29 -26.41
CA PRO A 175 -16.03 14.43 -27.28
C PRO A 175 -15.41 13.95 -28.60
N VAL A 176 -15.69 14.65 -29.71
CA VAL A 176 -15.09 14.34 -31.02
C VAL A 176 -13.59 14.63 -31.04
N ASP A 177 -13.16 15.66 -30.31
CA ASP A 177 -11.77 16.15 -30.29
C ASP A 177 -11.06 15.82 -28.96
N SER A 178 -11.33 14.66 -28.36
CA SER A 178 -10.74 14.31 -27.06
C SER A 178 -9.26 13.91 -27.20
N GLU A 179 -8.38 14.58 -26.47
CA GLU A 179 -7.01 14.12 -26.27
C GLU A 179 -6.95 12.90 -25.33
N ASN A 180 -5.89 12.11 -25.44
CA ASN A 180 -5.66 11.00 -24.51
C ASN A 180 -5.27 11.54 -23.13
N ILE A 181 -6.02 11.14 -22.12
CA ILE A 181 -5.82 11.59 -20.73
C ILE A 181 -4.79 10.70 -20.03
N ASP A 182 -3.83 11.37 -19.40
CA ASP A 182 -2.76 10.79 -18.60
C ASP A 182 -3.28 10.38 -17.22
N ARG A 183 -3.14 9.10 -16.88
CA ARG A 183 -3.69 8.52 -15.64
C ARG A 183 -2.64 7.79 -14.84
N GLN A 184 -2.90 7.63 -13.54
CA GLN A 184 -2.12 6.79 -12.64
C GLN A 184 -2.96 5.61 -12.17
N VAL A 185 -2.38 4.42 -12.14
CA VAL A 185 -3.12 3.20 -11.81
C VAL A 185 -2.36 2.35 -10.80
N LEU A 186 -3.11 1.86 -9.81
CA LEU A 186 -2.68 0.85 -8.84
C LEU A 186 -3.52 -0.41 -8.99
N LEU A 187 -2.86 -1.55 -9.23
CA LEU A 187 -3.49 -2.86 -9.26
C LEU A 187 -3.20 -3.59 -7.94
N ILE A 188 -4.21 -3.69 -7.07
CA ILE A 188 -4.05 -4.21 -5.70
C ILE A 188 -4.56 -5.65 -5.63
N ARG A 189 -3.73 -6.54 -5.11
CA ARG A 189 -4.02 -7.97 -4.91
C ARG A 189 -3.83 -8.32 -3.44
N ALA A 190 -4.70 -9.16 -2.90
CA ALA A 190 -4.61 -9.68 -1.54
C ALA A 190 -4.69 -11.21 -1.53
N ARG A 191 -3.76 -11.86 -0.81
CA ARG A 191 -3.75 -13.31 -0.59
C ARG A 191 -3.67 -13.60 0.91
N SER A 192 -4.44 -14.58 1.38
CA SER A 192 -4.25 -15.11 2.72
C SER A 192 -3.14 -16.17 2.73
N VAL A 193 -2.14 -16.02 3.60
CA VAL A 193 -1.07 -16.98 3.88
C VAL A 193 -1.07 -17.24 5.39
N ALA A 194 -1.25 -18.50 5.81
CA ALA A 194 -1.35 -18.88 7.22
C ALA A 194 -2.35 -18.02 8.05
N GLY A 195 -3.49 -17.66 7.44
CA GLY A 195 -4.51 -16.82 8.08
C GLY A 195 -4.24 -15.30 8.07
N LYS A 196 -3.02 -14.87 7.70
CA LYS A 196 -2.61 -13.45 7.61
C LYS A 196 -2.69 -12.95 6.16
N LYS A 197 -2.86 -11.63 5.96
CA LYS A 197 -2.98 -11.02 4.62
C LYS A 197 -1.62 -10.60 4.07
N LEU A 198 -1.30 -11.06 2.87
CA LEU A 198 -0.21 -10.56 2.03
C LEU A 198 -0.84 -9.73 0.92
N TYR A 199 -0.36 -8.50 0.77
CA TYR A 199 -0.77 -7.58 -0.27
C TYR A 199 0.32 -7.44 -1.32
N THR A 200 -0.06 -7.34 -2.59
CA THR A 200 0.83 -6.99 -3.69
C THR A 200 0.18 -5.88 -4.50
N VAL A 201 0.90 -4.79 -4.74
CA VAL A 201 0.40 -3.63 -5.48
C VAL A 201 1.33 -3.38 -6.66
N ASP A 202 0.80 -3.38 -7.86
CA ASP A 202 1.52 -2.90 -9.04
C ASP A 202 1.13 -1.46 -9.32
N GLY A 203 2.10 -0.55 -9.40
CA GLY A 203 1.87 0.86 -9.71
C GLY A 203 2.44 1.29 -11.05
N TYR A 204 1.68 2.15 -11.70
CA TYR A 204 2.02 2.81 -12.94
C TYR A 204 1.76 4.31 -12.80
N ASN A 205 2.80 5.13 -12.97
CA ASN A 205 2.73 6.58 -12.76
C ASN A 205 2.14 7.35 -13.96
N LEU A 206 2.28 6.79 -15.17
CA LEU A 206 1.70 7.34 -16.38
C LEU A 206 1.17 6.22 -17.27
N VAL A 207 -0.14 6.21 -17.47
CA VAL A 207 -0.83 5.30 -18.39
C VAL A 207 -1.84 6.07 -19.23
N ARG A 208 -2.06 5.63 -20.47
CA ARG A 208 -3.15 6.12 -21.33
C ARG A 208 -4.11 4.99 -21.65
N LEU A 209 -5.38 5.34 -21.81
CA LEU A 209 -6.36 4.40 -22.33
C LEU A 209 -5.98 4.07 -23.78
N ASN A 210 -5.76 2.78 -24.04
CA ASN A 210 -5.28 2.29 -25.33
C ASN A 210 -6.39 1.61 -26.13
N ASP A 211 -7.30 0.91 -25.46
CA ASP A 211 -8.42 0.23 -26.11
C ASP A 211 -9.62 0.12 -25.15
N VAL A 212 -10.82 0.21 -25.74
CA VAL A 212 -12.11 0.01 -25.08
C VAL A 212 -12.85 -1.11 -25.82
N GLY A 213 -12.90 -2.28 -25.19
CA GLY A 213 -13.44 -3.50 -25.77
C GLY A 213 -14.93 -3.41 -26.13
N GLU A 214 -15.42 -4.47 -26.77
CA GLU A 214 -16.82 -4.60 -27.18
C GLU A 214 -17.76 -4.62 -25.95
N ALA A 215 -18.88 -3.89 -26.02
CA ALA A 215 -19.99 -4.04 -25.08
C ALA A 215 -21.08 -4.92 -25.71
N LYS A 216 -21.44 -6.03 -25.07
CA LYS A 216 -22.58 -6.86 -25.50
C LYS A 216 -23.82 -6.51 -24.68
N LEU A 217 -24.75 -5.80 -25.31
CA LEU A 217 -26.03 -5.44 -24.70
C LEU A 217 -26.99 -6.64 -24.80
N GLY A 218 -27.30 -7.30 -23.68
CA GLY A 218 -28.39 -8.30 -23.59
C GLY A 218 -27.98 -9.75 -23.30
N ASP A 219 -26.73 -10.04 -22.97
CA ASP A 219 -26.28 -11.38 -22.60
C ASP A 219 -26.32 -11.58 -21.07
N LYS A 220 -27.03 -12.60 -20.58
CA LYS A 220 -27.07 -12.96 -19.15
C LYS A 220 -25.70 -13.34 -18.57
N LYS A 221 -24.72 -13.66 -19.42
CA LYS A 221 -23.35 -14.04 -18.99
C LYS A 221 -22.33 -12.91 -19.13
N ASN A 222 -22.67 -11.88 -19.90
CA ASN A 222 -21.82 -10.72 -20.14
C ASN A 222 -22.66 -9.49 -19.80
N SER A 223 -22.44 -8.95 -18.59
CA SER A 223 -22.88 -7.59 -18.29
C SER A 223 -22.39 -6.65 -19.41
N ALA A 224 -23.03 -5.49 -19.59
CA ALA A 224 -22.63 -4.50 -20.60
C ALA A 224 -21.21 -3.90 -20.36
N ALA A 225 -20.40 -4.57 -19.54
CA ALA A 225 -19.03 -4.26 -19.19
C ALA A 225 -18.11 -4.39 -20.40
N ARG A 226 -17.14 -3.48 -20.46
CA ARG A 226 -16.16 -3.38 -21.53
C ARG A 226 -14.79 -3.61 -20.94
N ASP A 227 -13.91 -4.24 -21.72
CA ASP A 227 -12.51 -4.34 -21.35
C ASP A 227 -11.87 -2.96 -21.50
N LEU A 228 -11.24 -2.45 -20.44
CA LEU A 228 -10.47 -1.22 -20.48
C LEU A 228 -8.99 -1.58 -20.47
N THR A 229 -8.30 -1.33 -21.58
CA THR A 229 -6.87 -1.60 -21.72
C THR A 229 -6.09 -0.32 -21.60
N PHE A 230 -5.13 -0.29 -20.68
CA PHE A 230 -4.24 0.84 -20.45
C PHE A 230 -2.82 0.49 -20.86
N GLN A 231 -2.16 1.46 -21.49
CA GLN A 231 -0.77 1.36 -21.90
C GLN A 231 0.09 2.28 -21.03
N PRO A 232 1.02 1.73 -20.22
CA PRO A 232 2.02 2.52 -19.52
C PRO A 232 2.96 3.22 -20.50
N LEU A 233 3.34 4.46 -20.16
CA LEU A 233 4.27 5.28 -20.92
C LEU A 233 5.39 5.81 -20.00
N PRO A 234 6.62 5.99 -20.52
CA PRO A 234 7.69 6.60 -19.75
C PRO A 234 7.41 8.10 -19.59
N ASP A 235 7.43 8.58 -18.35
CA ASP A 235 7.17 9.98 -18.00
C ASP A 235 8.43 10.74 -17.57
N GLY A 236 9.54 10.03 -17.34
CA GLY A 236 10.79 10.59 -16.80
C GLY A 236 10.70 11.01 -15.34
N LEU A 237 9.56 10.80 -14.67
CA LEU A 237 9.32 11.17 -13.27
C LEU A 237 9.28 9.96 -12.36
N PHE A 238 8.81 8.81 -12.84
CA PHE A 238 8.70 7.60 -12.02
C PHE A 238 10.07 6.93 -11.85
N MET A 239 10.65 7.07 -10.67
CA MET A 239 12.04 6.66 -10.40
C MET A 239 12.11 5.65 -9.25
N ALA A 240 13.01 4.66 -9.35
CA ALA A 240 13.29 3.73 -8.27
C ALA A 240 14.78 3.37 -8.17
N MET A 241 15.20 2.96 -6.97
CA MET A 241 16.50 2.39 -6.72
C MET A 241 16.47 0.91 -7.11
N ILE A 242 17.24 0.54 -8.13
CA ILE A 242 17.40 -0.84 -8.59
C ILE A 242 18.89 -1.16 -8.55
N ASP A 243 19.25 -2.16 -7.75
CA ASP A 243 20.63 -2.63 -7.58
C ASP A 243 21.63 -1.50 -7.27
N GLY A 244 21.23 -0.57 -6.37
CA GLY A 244 22.06 0.56 -5.93
C GLY A 244 22.11 1.75 -6.90
N ALA A 245 21.33 1.73 -7.98
CA ALA A 245 21.25 2.82 -8.94
C ALA A 245 19.83 3.39 -9.05
N TYR A 246 19.71 4.70 -8.88
CA TYR A 246 18.45 5.43 -9.03
C TYR A 246 18.17 5.71 -10.51
N ARG A 247 17.11 5.11 -11.06
CA ARG A 247 16.81 5.16 -12.50
C ARG A 247 15.30 5.22 -12.78
N PRO A 248 14.89 5.71 -13.96
CA PRO A 248 13.49 5.71 -14.37
C PRO A 248 12.94 4.29 -14.50
N ILE A 249 11.67 4.11 -14.15
CA ILE A 249 10.96 2.84 -14.19
C ILE A 249 9.58 3.00 -14.82
N MET A 250 9.09 1.91 -15.41
CA MET A 250 7.74 1.86 -16.00
C MET A 250 6.68 1.32 -15.03
N LYS A 251 7.11 0.49 -14.10
CA LYS A 251 6.28 -0.26 -13.16
C LYS A 251 7.07 -0.51 -11.89
N TRP A 252 6.41 -0.40 -10.75
CA TRP A 252 6.92 -0.94 -9.49
C TRP A 252 5.91 -1.88 -8.86
N THR A 253 6.41 -2.92 -8.21
CA THR A 253 5.58 -3.85 -7.45
C THR A 253 5.94 -3.75 -5.97
N TRP A 254 5.02 -3.26 -5.16
CA TRP A 254 5.13 -3.31 -3.70
C TRP A 254 4.53 -4.61 -3.16
N SER A 255 5.14 -5.15 -2.10
CA SER A 255 4.56 -6.24 -1.31
C SER A 255 4.53 -5.86 0.16
N GLY A 256 3.47 -6.23 0.87
CA GLY A 256 3.26 -5.84 2.26
C GLY A 256 2.18 -6.65 2.98
N GLY A 257 1.79 -6.20 4.17
CA GLY A 257 0.82 -6.87 5.06
C GLY A 257 1.43 -7.91 6.00
N ASP A 258 0.68 -8.25 7.05
CA ASP A 258 1.13 -9.18 8.11
C ASP A 258 1.58 -10.54 7.60
N GLY A 259 0.98 -11.00 6.50
CA GLY A 259 1.37 -12.22 5.81
C GLY A 259 2.76 -12.13 5.21
N TRP A 260 3.11 -10.98 4.61
CA TRP A 260 4.44 -10.71 4.08
C TRP A 260 5.49 -10.62 5.19
N THR A 261 5.22 -9.79 6.21
CA THR A 261 6.12 -9.63 7.36
C THR A 261 6.39 -10.98 8.06
N SER A 262 5.37 -11.83 8.20
CA SER A 262 5.54 -13.14 8.83
C SER A 262 6.47 -14.11 8.08
N LEU A 263 6.71 -13.91 6.77
CA LEU A 263 7.65 -14.73 6.01
C LEU A 263 9.11 -14.49 6.43
N GLY A 264 9.42 -13.28 6.89
CA GLY A 264 10.75 -12.92 7.40
C GLY A 264 11.00 -13.34 8.85
N GLY A 265 9.98 -13.81 9.56
CA GLY A 265 10.05 -14.08 11.00
C GLY A 265 9.82 -12.82 11.85
N ALA A 266 9.74 -13.00 13.17
CA ALA A 266 9.69 -11.93 14.15
C ALA A 266 10.88 -12.05 15.11
N PRO A 267 11.27 -10.98 15.81
CA PRO A 267 12.37 -11.04 16.77
C PRO A 267 12.08 -12.11 17.83
N ILE A 268 13.05 -12.97 18.08
CA ILE A 268 13.00 -14.03 19.07
C ILE A 268 13.53 -13.46 20.39
N LEU A 269 12.67 -13.48 21.40
CA LEU A 269 12.99 -13.02 22.75
C LEU A 269 13.09 -14.22 23.68
N ASP A 270 14.01 -14.14 24.63
CA ASP A 270 14.12 -15.11 25.70
C ASP A 270 12.86 -15.09 26.59
N SER A 271 12.47 -16.25 27.14
CA SER A 271 11.30 -16.37 28.01
C SER A 271 11.49 -15.75 29.41
N SER A 272 12.73 -15.43 29.79
CA SER A 272 13.03 -14.80 31.08
C SER A 272 12.42 -13.40 31.14
N ALA A 273 11.80 -13.10 32.29
CA ALA A 273 11.25 -11.78 32.52
C ALA A 273 12.39 -10.74 32.55
N PRO A 274 12.21 -9.58 31.90
CA PRO A 274 13.20 -8.53 31.91
C PRO A 274 13.33 -7.95 33.33
N VAL A 275 14.51 -7.47 33.70
CA VAL A 275 14.79 -6.88 35.01
C VAL A 275 14.68 -5.37 34.91
N ALA A 276 13.72 -4.79 35.62
CA ALA A 276 13.57 -3.35 35.77
C ALA A 276 14.29 -2.87 37.04
N THR A 277 14.98 -1.73 36.94
CA THR A 277 15.66 -1.09 38.08
C THR A 277 15.40 0.41 38.05
N ALA A 278 14.76 0.95 39.10
CA ALA A 278 14.68 2.39 39.30
C ALA A 278 16.09 2.94 39.58
N THR A 279 16.45 4.06 38.96
CA THR A 279 17.81 4.61 39.07
C THR A 279 17.79 5.93 39.83
N THR A 280 17.38 7.00 39.15
CA THR A 280 17.16 8.33 39.75
C THR A 280 15.71 8.76 39.53
N ALA A 281 15.32 9.90 40.11
CA ALA A 281 13.95 10.41 40.01
C ALA A 281 13.43 10.43 38.55
N GLY A 282 12.27 9.81 38.34
CA GLY A 282 11.65 9.65 37.02
C GLY A 282 12.41 8.80 35.99
N LYS A 283 13.43 8.01 36.39
CA LYS A 283 14.26 7.19 35.48
C LYS A 283 14.36 5.74 35.91
N ALA A 284 14.48 4.86 34.92
CA ALA A 284 14.67 3.43 35.13
C ALA A 284 15.51 2.80 34.02
N THR A 285 16.04 1.61 34.29
CA THR A 285 16.64 0.73 33.28
C THR A 285 15.85 -0.56 33.16
N LEU A 286 15.78 -1.10 31.95
CA LEU A 286 15.22 -2.41 31.65
C LEU A 286 16.31 -3.27 30.99
N ALA A 287 16.67 -4.38 31.62
CA ALA A 287 17.67 -5.32 31.10
C ALA A 287 17.04 -6.66 30.73
N PHE A 288 17.40 -7.21 29.57
CA PHE A 288 16.91 -8.51 29.09
C PHE A 288 17.94 -9.15 28.14
N PRO A 289 17.90 -10.48 27.94
CA PRO A 289 18.78 -11.15 26.98
C PRO A 289 18.65 -10.57 25.58
N ASP A 290 19.75 -10.52 24.83
CA ASP A 290 19.76 -9.94 23.50
C ASP A 290 18.74 -10.65 22.57
N PRO A 291 17.93 -9.87 21.82
CA PRO A 291 17.03 -10.45 20.83
C PRO A 291 17.82 -11.13 19.71
N THR A 292 17.27 -12.21 19.17
CA THR A 292 17.82 -12.95 18.02
C THR A 292 16.78 -13.07 16.92
N GLY A 293 17.16 -13.48 15.71
CA GLY A 293 16.23 -13.59 14.58
C GLY A 293 16.90 -13.28 13.24
N GLY A 294 16.30 -13.77 12.15
CA GLY A 294 16.78 -13.52 10.78
C GLY A 294 16.47 -12.12 10.25
N ASP A 295 15.70 -11.34 11.01
CA ASP A 295 15.20 -9.99 10.73
C ASP A 295 15.99 -8.89 11.46
N ALA A 296 17.21 -9.21 11.91
CA ALA A 296 18.16 -8.21 12.41
C ALA A 296 18.60 -7.25 11.28
N PRO A 297 18.96 -5.98 11.57
CA PRO A 297 19.07 -5.37 12.91
C PRO A 297 17.72 -5.03 13.56
N PHE A 298 17.70 -4.90 14.89
CA PHE A 298 16.50 -4.61 15.66
C PHE A 298 16.42 -3.17 16.12
N VAL A 299 15.23 -2.57 16.04
CA VAL A 299 14.88 -1.31 16.72
C VAL A 299 14.20 -1.64 18.04
N ILE A 300 14.72 -1.11 19.14
CA ILE A 300 14.24 -1.44 20.49
C ILE A 300 13.70 -0.18 21.17
N THR A 301 12.46 -0.26 21.63
CA THR A 301 11.81 0.75 22.49
C THR A 301 11.27 0.08 23.76
N ALA A 302 10.61 0.85 24.63
CA ALA A 302 10.02 0.31 25.85
C ALA A 302 8.60 0.85 26.05
N GLU A 303 7.80 0.09 26.77
CA GLU A 303 6.47 0.46 27.25
C GLU A 303 6.44 0.34 28.78
N PHE A 304 5.59 1.13 29.42
CA PHE A 304 5.37 1.10 30.87
C PHE A 304 3.90 0.91 31.20
N SER A 305 3.63 0.33 32.37
CA SER A 305 2.29 0.14 32.93
C SER A 305 2.26 0.53 34.40
N VAL A 306 1.19 1.23 34.80
CA VAL A 306 0.95 1.68 36.19
C VAL A 306 -0.23 0.95 36.84
N ASP A 307 -0.90 0.06 36.09
CA ASP A 307 -2.11 -0.66 36.48
C ASP A 307 -1.88 -2.17 36.47
N ALA A 308 -0.70 -2.59 36.94
CA ALA A 308 -0.30 -4.00 37.03
C ALA A 308 -0.32 -4.76 35.69
N GLY A 309 0.00 -4.08 34.59
CA GLY A 309 0.17 -4.68 33.26
C GLY A 309 -1.12 -4.73 32.43
N VAL A 310 -2.20 -4.09 32.87
CA VAL A 310 -3.48 -4.05 32.15
C VAL A 310 -3.40 -3.12 30.94
N THR A 311 -2.89 -1.90 31.13
CA THR A 311 -2.63 -0.95 30.05
C THR A 311 -1.15 -0.62 29.93
N TRP A 312 -0.68 -0.44 28.69
CA TRP A 312 0.71 -0.17 28.37
C TRP A 312 0.82 1.11 27.56
N SER A 313 1.64 2.04 28.03
CA SER A 313 1.94 3.31 27.36
C SER A 313 3.39 3.31 26.87
N ALA A 314 3.67 4.01 25.76
CA ALA A 314 5.03 4.14 25.25
C ALA A 314 5.92 4.89 26.26
N ALA A 315 7.09 4.33 26.57
CA ALA A 315 8.07 4.94 27.44
C ALA A 315 9.03 5.85 26.65
N THR A 316 9.50 6.93 27.27
CA THR A 316 10.49 7.82 26.65
C THR A 316 11.90 7.33 26.95
N LEU A 317 12.70 7.08 25.91
CA LEU A 317 14.09 6.66 26.07
C LEU A 317 15.00 7.82 26.52
N ASP A 318 16.05 7.52 27.29
CA ASP A 318 16.98 8.52 27.84
C ASP A 318 18.04 8.99 26.83
N GLY A 319 17.59 9.41 25.65
CA GLY A 319 18.42 10.01 24.59
C GLY A 319 19.18 9.01 23.70
N PRO A 320 20.08 9.50 22.83
CA PRO A 320 20.93 8.67 21.98
C PRO A 320 21.78 7.69 22.80
N GLY A 321 21.85 6.43 22.38
CA GLY A 321 22.56 5.38 23.13
C GLY A 321 21.82 4.88 24.38
N ALA A 322 20.53 5.18 24.51
CA ALA A 322 19.69 4.62 25.58
C ALA A 322 19.55 3.10 25.49
N VAL A 323 19.71 2.51 24.29
CA VAL A 323 19.74 1.07 24.07
C VAL A 323 21.20 0.66 23.86
N THR A 324 21.69 -0.23 24.71
CA THR A 324 23.03 -0.80 24.60
C THR A 324 22.96 -2.31 24.77
N SER A 325 23.60 -3.05 23.88
CA SER A 325 23.82 -4.48 24.04
C SER A 325 25.27 -4.72 24.46
N SER A 326 25.46 -5.50 25.53
CA SER A 326 26.77 -5.90 26.02
C SER A 326 26.69 -7.28 26.67
N ALA A 327 27.63 -8.16 26.33
CA ALA A 327 27.75 -9.50 26.91
C ALA A 327 26.45 -10.33 26.86
N GLY A 328 25.69 -10.26 25.76
CA GLY A 328 24.46 -11.04 25.59
C GLY A 328 23.23 -10.42 26.26
N THR A 329 23.34 -9.20 26.80
CA THR A 329 22.25 -8.49 27.48
C THR A 329 22.03 -7.12 26.87
N THR A 330 20.79 -6.85 26.48
CA THR A 330 20.32 -5.53 26.07
C THR A 330 19.82 -4.77 27.28
N THR A 331 20.30 -3.54 27.45
CA THR A 331 19.83 -2.59 28.47
C THR A 331 19.21 -1.38 27.80
N VAL A 332 18.00 -1.02 28.24
CA VAL A 332 17.24 0.13 27.78
C VAL A 332 17.09 1.14 28.92
N LYS A 333 17.57 2.37 28.70
CA LYS A 333 17.48 3.49 29.65
C LYS A 333 16.23 4.33 29.35
N ILE A 334 15.41 4.54 30.37
CA ILE A 334 14.09 5.17 30.28
C ILE A 334 14.06 6.38 31.20
N LYS A 335 13.37 7.45 30.75
CA LYS A 335 13.16 8.69 31.51
C LYS A 335 11.70 9.12 31.51
N SER A 336 11.42 10.15 32.31
CA SER A 336 10.10 10.79 32.41
C SER A 336 9.00 9.83 32.87
N LEU A 337 9.33 8.83 33.68
CA LEU A 337 8.35 7.98 34.35
C LEU A 337 7.70 8.75 35.49
N ALA A 338 6.38 8.59 35.65
CA ALA A 338 5.67 9.14 36.79
C ALA A 338 6.06 8.41 38.08
N ALA A 339 6.01 9.11 39.21
CA ALA A 339 6.25 8.51 40.50
C ALA A 339 5.19 7.45 40.83
N GLY A 340 5.61 6.35 41.45
CA GLY A 340 4.75 5.23 41.82
C GLY A 340 5.23 3.87 41.32
N SER A 341 4.42 2.85 41.55
CA SER A 341 4.70 1.48 41.09
C SER A 341 4.54 1.39 39.58
N THR A 342 5.57 0.91 38.89
CA THR A 342 5.62 0.80 37.44
C THR A 342 6.17 -0.57 37.02
N LEU A 343 5.55 -1.18 36.02
CA LEU A 343 6.08 -2.32 35.26
C LEU A 343 6.60 -1.83 33.92
N LEU A 344 7.62 -2.50 33.40
CA LEU A 344 8.25 -2.18 32.12
C LEU A 344 8.29 -3.42 31.22
N ARG A 345 8.27 -3.21 29.91
CA ARG A 345 8.58 -4.25 28.91
C ARG A 345 9.26 -3.63 27.70
N ALA A 346 10.09 -4.41 27.02
CA ALA A 346 10.71 -3.96 25.78
C ALA A 346 9.82 -4.30 24.59
N VAL A 347 9.84 -3.43 23.59
CA VAL A 347 9.25 -3.66 22.28
C VAL A 347 10.41 -3.75 21.29
N VAL A 348 10.57 -4.93 20.68
CA VAL A 348 11.65 -5.21 19.73
C VAL A 348 11.03 -5.35 18.35
N THR A 349 11.48 -4.52 17.42
CA THR A 349 10.99 -4.46 16.04
C THR A 349 12.10 -4.88 15.09
N GLY A 350 11.88 -5.90 14.28
CA GLY A 350 12.79 -6.33 13.21
C GLY A 350 12.80 -5.36 12.02
N ASP A 351 13.79 -5.48 11.15
CA ASP A 351 13.94 -4.67 9.95
C ASP A 351 12.74 -4.83 8.98
N ASN A 352 12.07 -5.98 9.04
CA ASN A 352 10.84 -6.28 8.30
C ASN A 352 9.55 -5.70 8.93
N GLY A 353 9.67 -4.99 10.07
CA GLY A 353 8.57 -4.41 10.84
C GLY A 353 7.84 -5.37 11.78
N ALA A 354 8.29 -6.62 11.93
CA ALA A 354 7.71 -7.57 12.87
C ALA A 354 8.01 -7.15 14.31
N VAL A 355 7.02 -7.22 15.20
CA VAL A 355 7.15 -6.77 16.59
C VAL A 355 7.01 -7.93 17.57
N SER A 356 7.96 -8.04 18.49
CA SER A 356 7.90 -8.90 19.67
C SER A 356 8.00 -8.07 20.94
N ARG A 357 7.37 -8.55 22.01
CA ARG A 357 7.40 -7.89 23.32
C ARG A 357 7.91 -8.85 24.38
N THR A 358 8.77 -8.38 25.25
CA THR A 358 9.18 -9.17 26.43
C THR A 358 8.00 -9.39 27.35
N ALA A 359 8.10 -10.35 28.27
CA ALA A 359 7.22 -10.40 29.42
C ALA A 359 7.28 -9.08 30.23
N ALA A 360 6.29 -8.87 31.11
CA ALA A 360 6.35 -7.78 32.08
C ALA A 360 7.53 -7.98 33.04
N SER A 361 8.23 -6.90 33.38
CA SER A 361 9.33 -6.92 34.35
C SER A 361 8.83 -7.18 35.78
N ASN A 362 9.77 -7.25 36.73
CA ASN A 362 9.46 -6.97 38.13
C ASN A 362 8.91 -5.53 38.28
N ALA A 363 8.05 -5.31 39.27
CA ALA A 363 7.60 -3.96 39.63
C ALA A 363 8.75 -3.15 40.24
N ILE A 364 8.83 -1.88 39.87
CA ILE A 364 9.74 -0.90 40.46
C ILE A 364 8.94 0.27 41.02
N THR A 365 9.45 0.89 42.08
CA THR A 365 8.90 2.16 42.58
C THR A 365 9.76 3.30 42.07
N VAL A 366 9.20 4.11 41.18
CA VAL A 366 9.86 5.33 40.68
C VAL A 366 9.58 6.44 41.69
N SER A 367 10.64 7.12 42.13
CA SER A 367 10.59 8.29 43.02
C SER A 367 10.41 9.59 42.25
#